data_AF-A0A931MTH9-F1
#
_entry.id   AF-A0A931MTH9-F1
#
_cell.length_a   1.000
_cell.length_b   1.000
_cell.length_c   1.000
_cell.angle_alpha   90.00
_cell.angle_beta   90.00
_cell.angle_gamma   90.00
#
_symmetry.space_group_name_H-M   'P 1'
#
loop_
_entity.id
_entity.type
_entity.pdbx_description
1 polymer ?
#
loop_
_entity_poly.entity_id
_entity_poly.type
_entity_poly.pdbx_seq_one_letter_code
_entity_poly.pdbx_strand_id
1 'polypeptide(L)'
;MLTRTLAVAAMVVGSALMAATGASAAPDDDPYGFNAVRDRTDYFVAPLDPGALFGENSYKPIILSPYGATRKIECRGDGHYVQIHECVQYDTNNVAHELRLIPNPIRPIYV
;
A
#
# COMPACT_ATOMS: atom_id res chain seq x y z
N MET A 1 30.12 9.14 46.53
CA MET A 1 29.74 8.31 45.36
C MET A 1 28.21 8.20 45.28
N LEU A 2 27.52 9.24 44.79
CA LEU A 2 26.06 9.25 44.66
C LEU A 2 25.59 10.25 43.57
N THR A 3 26.31 10.34 42.45
CA THR A 3 26.08 11.39 41.43
C THR A 3 26.17 10.91 39.98
N ARG A 4 26.06 9.59 39.70
CA ARG A 4 26.21 9.06 38.33
C ARG A 4 25.09 8.10 37.88
N THR A 5 23.87 8.25 38.40
CA THR A 5 22.76 7.35 38.04
C THR A 5 21.50 8.04 37.48
N LEU A 6 21.51 9.35 37.29
CA LEU A 6 20.34 10.11 36.80
C LEU A 6 20.43 10.59 35.34
N ALA A 7 21.42 10.12 34.57
CA ALA A 7 21.64 10.56 33.19
C ALA A 7 21.26 9.53 32.11
N VAL A 8 20.69 8.37 32.48
CA VAL A 8 20.44 7.26 31.54
C VAL A 8 18.95 7.08 31.19
N ALA A 9 18.03 7.75 31.90
CA ALA A 9 16.59 7.57 31.68
C ALA A 9 15.96 8.50 30.63
N ALA A 10 16.72 9.41 30.02
CA ALA A 10 16.18 10.46 29.15
C ALA A 10 16.31 10.21 27.63
N MET A 11 16.90 9.09 27.20
CA MET A 11 17.19 8.84 25.77
C MET A 11 16.66 7.50 25.25
N VAL A 12 15.45 7.09 25.66
CA VAL A 12 14.77 5.93 25.05
C VAL A 12 13.36 6.26 24.55
N VAL A 13 12.87 7.49 24.78
CA VAL A 13 11.50 7.90 24.38
C VAL A 13 11.47 8.58 23.00
N GLY A 14 12.63 8.84 22.38
CA GLY A 14 12.73 9.69 21.18
C GLY A 14 12.61 9.00 19.82
N SER A 15 12.64 7.66 19.73
CA SER A 15 12.80 6.96 18.44
C SER A 15 11.55 6.21 17.94
N ALA A 16 10.43 6.22 18.67
CA ALA A 16 9.23 5.49 18.26
C ALA A 16 8.33 6.26 17.26
N LEU A 17 8.59 7.54 16.96
CA LEU A 17 7.75 8.33 16.04
C LEU A 17 8.19 8.29 14.56
N MET A 18 9.26 7.59 14.19
CA MET A 18 9.74 7.55 12.80
C MET A 18 9.17 6.37 11.98
N ALA A 19 8.28 5.57 12.57
CA ALA A 19 7.54 4.51 11.87
C ALA A 19 6.08 4.90 11.61
N ALA A 20 5.81 6.18 11.37
CA ALA A 20 4.61 6.56 10.64
C ALA A 20 4.77 6.06 9.19
N THR A 21 4.55 4.76 8.99
CA THR A 21 4.10 4.22 7.70
C THR A 21 3.03 5.17 7.18
N GLY A 22 3.10 5.59 5.92
CA GLY A 22 2.27 6.64 5.32
C GLY A 22 0.76 6.40 5.37
N ALA A 23 0.19 6.40 6.56
CA ALA A 23 -1.22 6.64 6.83
C ALA A 23 -1.45 8.11 6.53
N SER A 24 -1.52 8.43 5.24
CA SER A 24 -2.09 9.69 4.79
C SER A 24 -3.52 9.70 5.32
N ALA A 25 -3.75 10.47 6.40
CA ALA A 25 -5.08 10.70 6.93
C ALA A 25 -6.02 11.03 5.76
N ALA A 26 -7.18 10.35 5.71
CA ALA A 26 -8.22 10.74 4.78
C ALA A 26 -8.48 12.24 4.99
N PRO A 27 -8.56 13.05 3.92
CA PRO A 27 -8.83 14.48 4.07
C PRO A 27 -10.12 14.66 4.89
N ASP A 28 -10.16 15.65 5.79
CA ASP A 28 -11.32 15.95 6.65
C ASP A 28 -12.64 16.13 5.86
N ASP A 29 -12.54 16.35 4.55
CA ASP A 29 -13.65 16.58 3.61
C ASP A 29 -14.14 15.31 2.85
N ASP A 30 -13.80 14.09 3.29
CA ASP A 30 -14.34 12.83 2.72
C ASP A 30 -15.38 12.17 3.65
N PRO A 31 -16.60 12.73 3.77
CA PRO A 31 -17.61 12.28 4.74
C PRO A 31 -18.08 10.84 4.51
N TYR A 32 -17.85 10.29 3.31
CA TYR A 32 -18.23 8.93 2.96
C TYR A 32 -17.02 7.96 2.89
N GLY A 33 -15.80 8.48 3.02
CA GLY A 33 -14.57 7.67 2.98
C GLY A 33 -14.30 7.02 1.62
N PHE A 34 -14.84 7.56 0.52
CA PHE A 34 -14.67 6.97 -0.81
C PHE A 34 -13.21 7.06 -1.30
N ASN A 35 -12.44 8.02 -0.80
CA ASN A 35 -11.00 8.21 -1.06
C ASN A 35 -10.11 7.67 0.06
N ALA A 36 -10.66 6.94 1.03
CA ALA A 36 -9.88 6.31 2.09
C ALA A 36 -8.89 5.29 1.51
N VAL A 37 -7.71 5.20 2.13
CA VAL A 37 -6.71 4.19 1.81
C VAL A 37 -7.20 2.83 2.32
N ARG A 38 -7.21 1.82 1.46
CA ARG A 38 -7.71 0.47 1.76
C ARG A 38 -6.73 -0.58 1.23
N ASP A 39 -6.67 -1.71 1.92
CA ASP A 39 -6.02 -2.91 1.36
C ASP A 39 -6.79 -3.37 0.12
N ARG A 40 -6.07 -3.49 -0.99
CA ARG A 40 -6.56 -3.88 -2.30
C ARG A 40 -5.70 -5.00 -2.89
N THR A 41 -5.00 -5.76 -2.06
CA THR A 41 -4.11 -6.82 -2.54
C THR A 41 -4.85 -7.83 -3.43
N ASP A 42 -6.10 -8.15 -3.10
CA ASP A 42 -6.98 -9.08 -3.83
C ASP A 42 -7.54 -8.53 -5.15
N TYR A 43 -7.43 -7.21 -5.38
CA TYR A 43 -7.82 -6.56 -6.62
C TYR A 43 -6.83 -6.83 -7.75
N PHE A 44 -5.57 -7.14 -7.43
CA PHE A 44 -4.50 -7.38 -8.40
C PHE A 44 -4.22 -8.87 -8.58
N VAL A 45 -3.64 -9.22 -9.73
CA VAL A 45 -3.01 -10.52 -9.95
C VAL A 45 -1.67 -10.34 -10.66
N ALA A 46 -0.70 -11.18 -10.32
CA ALA A 46 0.54 -11.28 -11.07
C ALA A 46 0.31 -12.03 -12.40
N PRO A 47 1.14 -11.83 -13.44
CA PRO A 47 0.95 -12.44 -14.75
C PRO A 47 0.87 -13.97 -14.75
N LEU A 48 1.54 -14.61 -13.80
CA LEU A 48 1.64 -16.07 -13.68
C LEU A 48 0.72 -16.65 -12.61
N ASP A 49 -0.11 -15.82 -11.97
CA ASP A 49 -1.09 -16.32 -11.01
C ASP A 49 -2.14 -17.18 -11.72
N PRO A 50 -2.68 -18.22 -11.06
CA PRO A 50 -3.73 -19.05 -11.62
C PRO A 50 -4.92 -18.23 -12.13
N GLY A 51 -5.31 -18.47 -13.37
CA GLY A 51 -6.44 -17.78 -14.01
C GLY A 51 -6.18 -16.32 -14.38
N ALA A 52 -4.95 -15.81 -14.24
CA ALA A 52 -4.62 -14.41 -14.53
C ALA A 52 -4.69 -14.10 -16.03
N LEU A 53 -4.21 -14.97 -16.91
CA LEU A 53 -4.24 -14.73 -18.36
C LEU A 53 -5.54 -15.20 -19.01
N PHE A 54 -6.00 -16.39 -18.61
CA PHE A 54 -7.24 -17.01 -19.09
C PHE A 54 -7.90 -17.68 -17.89
N GLY A 55 -9.06 -17.20 -17.47
CA GLY A 55 -9.78 -17.75 -16.32
C GLY A 55 -10.48 -16.70 -15.46
N GLU A 56 -10.81 -17.08 -14.23
CA GLU A 56 -11.62 -16.29 -13.30
C GLU A 56 -10.98 -14.97 -12.88
N ASN A 57 -9.65 -14.82 -13.02
CA ASN A 57 -8.94 -13.60 -12.64
C ASN A 57 -8.55 -12.72 -13.83
N SER A 58 -8.98 -13.07 -15.05
CA SER A 58 -8.59 -12.37 -16.28
C SER A 58 -9.08 -10.91 -16.35
N TYR A 59 -10.10 -10.56 -15.57
CA TYR A 59 -10.63 -9.19 -15.48
C TYR A 59 -9.87 -8.29 -14.49
N LYS A 60 -9.03 -8.86 -13.61
CA LYS A 60 -8.28 -8.09 -12.60
C LYS A 60 -7.09 -7.36 -13.24
N PRO A 61 -6.69 -6.18 -12.76
CA PRO A 61 -5.43 -5.56 -13.17
C PRO A 61 -4.20 -6.45 -12.96
N ILE A 62 -3.20 -6.31 -13.82
CA ILE A 62 -1.89 -6.94 -13.60
C ILE A 62 -1.07 -6.07 -12.64
N ILE A 63 -0.38 -6.72 -11.71
CA ILE A 63 0.75 -6.12 -10.99
C ILE A 63 2.07 -6.73 -11.49
N LEU A 64 2.99 -5.88 -11.94
CA LEU A 64 4.38 -6.24 -12.26
C LEU A 64 5.30 -5.69 -11.19
N SER A 65 5.38 -6.41 -10.08
CA SER A 65 6.33 -6.10 -9.01
C SER A 65 7.12 -7.35 -8.63
N PRO A 66 8.28 -7.22 -7.96
CA PRO A 66 9.03 -8.37 -7.45
C PRO A 66 8.22 -9.27 -6.50
N TYR A 67 7.13 -8.75 -5.95
CA TYR A 67 6.29 -9.43 -4.98
C TYR A 67 4.94 -9.90 -5.55
N GLY A 68 4.58 -9.49 -6.77
CA GLY A 68 3.25 -9.75 -7.34
C GLY A 68 2.12 -9.31 -6.40
N ALA A 69 1.04 -10.10 -6.30
CA ALA A 69 -0.04 -9.88 -5.35
C ALA A 69 0.19 -10.59 -3.99
N THR A 70 1.42 -11.00 -3.67
CA THR A 70 1.72 -11.72 -2.42
C THR A 70 2.05 -10.81 -1.24
N ARG A 71 2.24 -9.51 -1.50
CA ARG A 71 2.46 -8.48 -0.48
C ARG A 71 1.36 -7.45 -0.52
N LYS A 72 1.12 -6.85 0.64
CA LYS A 72 0.11 -5.82 0.86
C LYS A 72 0.21 -4.70 -0.17
N ILE A 73 -0.89 -4.45 -0.86
CA ILE A 73 -1.07 -3.32 -1.75
C ILE A 73 -2.20 -2.47 -1.17
N GLU A 74 -1.93 -1.19 -0.95
CA GLU A 74 -2.93 -0.24 -0.51
C GLU A 74 -3.21 0.76 -1.61
N CYS A 75 -4.48 1.13 -1.79
CA CYS A 75 -4.87 2.16 -2.76
C CYS A 75 -5.94 3.06 -2.17
N ARG A 76 -6.07 4.25 -2.76
CA ARG A 76 -7.26 5.09 -2.60
C ARG A 76 -8.36 4.67 -3.57
N GLY A 77 -9.58 5.05 -3.23
CA GLY A 77 -10.77 4.77 -4.04
C GLY A 77 -11.50 3.52 -3.56
N ASP A 78 -12.83 3.60 -3.58
CA ASP A 78 -13.72 2.50 -3.23
C ASP A 78 -13.95 1.54 -4.42
N GLY A 79 -13.61 1.96 -5.64
CA GLY A 79 -13.78 1.20 -6.88
C GLY A 79 -15.19 1.23 -7.46
N HIS A 80 -16.12 1.94 -6.80
CA HIS A 80 -17.49 2.10 -7.24
C HIS A 80 -17.79 3.56 -7.54
N TYR A 81 -17.63 4.47 -6.58
CA TYR A 81 -17.84 5.90 -6.76
C TYR A 81 -16.55 6.64 -7.15
N VAL A 82 -15.42 6.15 -6.68
CA VAL A 82 -14.09 6.67 -6.94
C VAL A 82 -13.24 5.55 -7.51
N GLN A 83 -12.67 5.80 -8.70
CA GLN A 83 -11.78 4.85 -9.34
C GLN A 83 -10.54 4.58 -8.48
N ILE A 84 -10.03 3.35 -8.49
CA ILE A 84 -8.84 2.99 -7.71
C ILE A 84 -7.62 3.74 -8.26
N HIS A 85 -6.95 4.50 -7.39
CA HIS A 85 -5.81 5.35 -7.72
C HIS A 85 -4.83 5.43 -6.54
N GLU A 86 -3.65 6.04 -6.77
CA GLU A 86 -2.61 6.23 -5.74
C GLU A 86 -2.32 4.94 -4.96
N CYS A 87 -1.97 3.88 -5.69
CA CYS A 87 -1.63 2.60 -5.10
C CYS A 87 -0.17 2.57 -4.65
N VAL A 88 0.10 1.91 -3.52
CA VAL A 88 1.44 1.64 -3.01
C VAL A 88 1.59 0.15 -2.66
N GLN A 89 2.79 -0.39 -2.83
CA GLN A 89 3.15 -1.72 -2.34
C GLN A 89 4.32 -1.64 -1.38
N TYR A 90 4.28 -2.47 -0.33
CA TYR A 90 5.30 -2.50 0.71
C TYR A 90 6.36 -3.55 0.41
N ASP A 91 7.64 -3.18 0.54
CA ASP A 91 8.76 -4.11 0.41
C ASP A 91 8.99 -4.95 1.68
N THR A 92 10.09 -5.72 1.71
CA THR A 92 10.49 -6.53 2.87
C THR A 92 10.80 -5.73 4.13
N ASN A 93 11.18 -4.45 4.00
CA ASN A 93 11.46 -3.53 5.08
C ASN A 93 10.26 -2.64 5.43
N ASN A 94 9.09 -2.94 4.85
CA ASN A 94 7.86 -2.17 5.01
C ASN A 94 7.97 -0.72 4.49
N VAL A 95 8.85 -0.47 3.51
CA VAL A 95 8.90 0.80 2.79
C VAL A 95 7.87 0.76 1.68
N ALA A 96 7.05 1.82 1.59
CA ALA A 96 6.03 1.96 0.55
C ALA A 96 6.66 2.42 -0.77
N HIS A 97 6.30 1.76 -1.85
CA HIS A 97 6.67 2.11 -3.22
C HIS A 97 5.42 2.37 -4.03
N GLU A 98 5.35 3.51 -4.72
CA GLU A 98 4.21 3.85 -5.56
C GLU A 98 4.09 2.91 -6.75
N LEU A 99 2.88 2.42 -6.99
CA LEU A 99 2.54 1.61 -8.15
C LEU A 99 2.02 2.51 -9.25
N ARG A 100 2.74 2.56 -10.37
CA ARG A 100 2.37 3.40 -11.51
C ARG A 100 1.49 2.64 -12.47
N LEU A 101 0.35 3.24 -12.80
CA LEU A 101 -0.53 2.74 -13.85
C LEU A 101 0.12 2.94 -15.22
N ILE A 102 0.33 1.85 -15.94
CA ILE A 102 0.60 1.82 -17.37
C ILE A 102 -0.73 1.55 -18.07
N PRO A 103 -1.27 2.52 -18.84
CA PRO A 103 -2.47 2.32 -19.62
C PRO A 103 -2.26 1.20 -20.65
N ASN A 104 -3.16 0.22 -20.67
CA ASN A 104 -3.17 -0.85 -21.65
C ASN A 104 -4.62 -1.09 -22.10
N PRO A 105 -4.90 -1.15 -23.41
CA PRO A 105 -6.25 -1.30 -23.95
C PRO A 105 -6.95 -2.61 -23.58
N ILE A 106 -6.22 -3.63 -23.14
CA ILE A 106 -6.78 -4.93 -22.74
C ILE A 106 -7.17 -4.92 -21.26
N ARG A 107 -6.25 -4.50 -20.39
CA ARG A 107 -6.44 -4.43 -18.94
C ARG A 107 -5.37 -3.54 -18.30
N PRO A 108 -5.68 -2.82 -17.21
CA PRO A 108 -4.70 -2.00 -16.49
C PRO A 108 -3.49 -2.81 -16.02
N ILE A 109 -2.30 -2.22 -16.12
CA ILE A 109 -1.04 -2.77 -15.60
C ILE A 109 -0.48 -1.78 -14.58
N TYR A 110 -0.07 -2.27 -13.42
CA TYR A 110 0.61 -1.51 -12.38
C TYR A 110 2.04 -2.00 -12.23
N VAL A 111 3.00 -1.08 -12.07
CA VAL A 111 4.44 -1.38 -11.95
C VAL A 111 5.08 -0.64 -10.79
#